data_AF-A0A8X6RP92-F1
#
_entry.id   AF-A0A8X6RP92-F1
#
_cell.length_a   1.000
_cell.length_b   1.000
_cell.length_c   1.000
_cell.angle_alpha   90.00
_cell.angle_beta   90.00
_cell.angle_gamma   90.00
#
_symmetry.space_group_name_H-M   'P 1'
#
loop_
_entity.id
_entity.type
_entity.pdbx_description
1 polymer ?
#
loop_
_entity_poly.entity_id
_entity_poly.type
_entity_poly.pdbx_seq_one_letter_code
_entity_poly.pdbx_strand_id
1 'polypeptide(L)'
;MCTEFVKCIFEGIVSNTIDEENKQKEKTLREFQLQKIRLQNETQRVVGPQTLPHTKIELKKLLPTFNPEVDNMDLFLTLFERQMKLLDLSEDLWVPYLIGSLPSDVTSLIAREPEEKCRD
;
A
#
# COMPACT_ATOMS: atom_id res chain seq x y z
N MET A 1 32.20 -41.84 -39.70
CA MET A 1 33.03 -41.42 -38.54
C MET A 1 33.18 -39.91 -38.43
N CYS A 2 33.66 -39.17 -39.44
CA CYS A 2 33.88 -37.71 -39.30
C CYS A 2 32.58 -36.87 -39.16
N THR A 3 31.49 -37.28 -39.81
CA THR A 3 30.21 -36.55 -39.77
C THR A 3 29.50 -36.66 -38.43
N GLU A 4 29.58 -37.83 -37.78
CA GLU A 4 29.00 -38.04 -36.45
C GLU A 4 29.79 -37.31 -35.35
N PHE A 5 31.10 -37.21 -35.49
CA PHE A 5 31.94 -36.44 -34.56
C PHE A 5 31.59 -34.95 -34.60
N VAL A 6 31.47 -34.37 -35.79
CA VAL A 6 31.09 -32.95 -35.96
C VAL A 6 29.68 -32.71 -35.46
N LYS A 7 28.74 -33.63 -35.71
CA LYS A 7 27.36 -33.55 -35.21
C LYS A 7 27.32 -33.56 -33.68
N CYS A 8 28.07 -34.46 -33.04
CA CYS A 8 28.16 -34.55 -31.58
C CYS A 8 28.74 -33.27 -30.94
N ILE A 9 29.79 -32.69 -31.54
CA ILE A 9 30.34 -31.41 -31.09
C ILE A 9 29.31 -30.29 -31.20
N PHE A 10 28.60 -30.21 -32.33
CA PHE A 10 27.62 -29.15 -32.55
C PHE A 10 26.43 -29.27 -31.59
N GLU A 11 25.92 -30.48 -31.37
CA GLU A 11 24.85 -30.76 -30.40
C GLU A 11 25.27 -30.41 -28.97
N GLY A 12 26.52 -30.70 -28.59
CA GLY A 12 27.08 -30.33 -27.29
C GLY A 12 27.17 -28.81 -27.10
N ILE A 13 27.62 -28.07 -28.12
CA ILE A 13 27.71 -26.60 -28.06
C ILE A 13 26.32 -25.97 -27.95
N VAL A 14 25.36 -26.44 -28.76
CA VAL A 14 23.99 -25.93 -28.75
C VAL A 14 23.30 -26.22 -27.42
N SER A 15 23.44 -27.45 -26.90
CA SER A 15 22.85 -27.84 -25.61
C SER A 15 23.41 -27.00 -24.47
N ASN A 16 24.74 -26.84 -24.41
CA ASN A 16 25.40 -26.02 -23.38
C ASN A 16 24.99 -24.54 -23.47
N THR A 17 24.84 -24.00 -24.68
CA THR A 17 24.37 -22.62 -24.88
C THR A 17 22.96 -22.42 -24.33
N ILE A 18 22.05 -23.35 -24.63
CA ILE A 18 20.66 -23.32 -24.15
C ILE A 18 20.60 -23.48 -22.62
N ASP A 19 21.42 -24.37 -22.06
CA ASP A 19 21.49 -24.60 -20.62
C ASP A 19 22.00 -23.36 -19.86
N GLU A 20 23.04 -22.70 -20.36
CA GLU A 20 23.55 -21.46 -19.75
C GLU A 20 22.52 -20.31 -19.87
N GLU A 21 21.82 -20.17 -21.00
CA GLU A 21 20.73 -19.20 -21.12
C GLU A 21 19.57 -19.48 -20.16
N ASN A 22 19.19 -20.74 -19.99
CA ASN A 22 18.12 -21.14 -19.07
C ASN A 22 18.51 -20.89 -17.62
N LYS A 23 19.75 -21.24 -17.25
CA LYS A 23 20.31 -20.99 -15.92
C LYS A 23 20.39 -19.49 -15.61
N GLN A 24 20.77 -18.69 -16.60
CA GLN A 24 20.78 -17.23 -16.47
C GLN A 24 19.37 -16.68 -16.28
N LYS A 25 18.38 -17.15 -17.05
CA LYS A 25 16.97 -16.77 -16.89
C LYS A 25 16.43 -17.14 -15.51
N GLU A 26 16.74 -18.32 -15.00
CA GLU A 26 16.34 -18.75 -13.66
C GLU A 26 16.95 -17.84 -12.58
N LYS A 27 18.24 -17.51 -12.72
CA LYS A 27 18.93 -16.60 -11.82
C LYS A 27 18.30 -15.21 -11.83
N THR A 28 18.03 -14.67 -13.02
CA THR A 28 17.36 -13.36 -13.18
C THR A 28 15.94 -13.38 -12.61
N LEU A 29 15.17 -14.44 -12.82
CA LEU A 29 13.83 -14.58 -12.24
C LEU A 29 13.89 -14.62 -10.72
N ARG A 30 14.85 -15.36 -10.16
CA ARG A 30 15.05 -15.44 -8.71
C ARG A 30 15.47 -14.11 -8.11
N GLU A 31 16.35 -13.37 -8.79
CA GLU A 31 16.76 -12.02 -8.38
C GLU A 31 15.58 -11.04 -8.42
N PHE A 32 14.74 -11.10 -9.47
CA PHE A 32 13.53 -10.29 -9.57
C PHE A 32 12.53 -10.60 -8.46
N GLN A 33 12.28 -11.89 -8.17
CA GLN A 33 11.43 -12.28 -7.04
C GLN A 33 11.99 -11.80 -5.70
N LEU A 34 13.31 -11.88 -5.51
CA LEU A 34 13.97 -11.40 -4.30
C LEU A 34 13.85 -9.88 -4.17
N GLN A 35 13.99 -9.12 -5.27
CA GLN A 35 13.74 -7.68 -5.26
C GLN A 35 12.28 -7.36 -4.91
N LYS A 36 11.32 -8.08 -5.48
CA LYS A 36 9.89 -7.91 -5.15
C LYS A 36 9.64 -8.13 -3.64
N ILE A 37 10.21 -9.17 -3.06
CA ILE A 37 10.11 -9.47 -1.62
C ILE A 37 10.81 -8.38 -0.80
N ARG A 38 11.97 -7.86 -1.24
CA ARG A 38 12.67 -6.75 -0.57
C ARG A 38 11.84 -5.48 -0.56
N LEU A 39 11.26 -5.07 -1.69
CA LEU A 39 10.38 -3.90 -1.76
C LEU A 39 9.13 -4.10 -0.88
N GLN A 40 8.52 -5.28 -0.92
CA GLN A 40 7.37 -5.59 -0.06
C GLN A 40 7.73 -5.57 1.43
N ASN A 41 8.91 -6.11 1.79
CA ASN A 41 9.43 -6.04 3.17
C ASN A 41 9.86 -4.64 3.56
N GLU A 42 10.38 -3.82 2.66
CA GLU A 42 10.72 -2.42 2.95
C GLU A 42 9.44 -1.59 3.17
N THR A 43 8.41 -1.86 2.38
CA THR A 43 7.06 -1.33 2.59
C THR A 43 6.48 -1.79 3.94
N GLN A 44 6.68 -3.06 4.32
CA GLN A 44 6.27 -3.59 5.63
C GLN A 44 7.19 -3.18 6.79
N ARG A 45 8.47 -2.87 6.58
CA ARG A 45 9.36 -2.40 7.67
C ARG A 45 9.04 -0.96 8.07
N VAL A 46 8.37 -0.20 7.21
CA VAL A 46 7.75 1.08 7.55
C VAL A 46 6.40 0.89 8.29
N VAL A 47 5.81 -0.31 8.24
CA VAL A 47 4.50 -0.64 8.81
C VAL A 47 4.59 -1.93 9.64
N GLY A 48 4.94 -1.79 10.92
CA GLY A 48 4.83 -2.87 11.90
C GLY A 48 3.42 -3.49 11.94
N PRO A 49 3.21 -4.62 12.66
CA PRO A 49 2.06 -5.52 12.49
C PRO A 49 0.69 -5.01 12.96
N GLN A 50 0.46 -3.70 12.95
CA GLN A 50 -0.83 -3.04 13.10
C GLN A 50 -0.78 -1.81 12.20
N THR A 51 -1.89 -1.50 11.54
CA THR A 51 -2.21 -0.24 10.84
C THR A 51 -2.22 -0.30 9.31
N LEU A 52 -3.33 0.24 8.81
CA LEU A 52 -3.79 0.45 7.44
C LEU A 52 -2.68 0.91 6.50
N PRO A 53 -2.81 0.75 5.16
CA PRO A 53 -1.82 1.24 4.20
C PRO A 53 -1.62 2.75 4.36
N HIS A 54 -0.68 3.12 5.23
CA HIS A 54 -0.27 4.48 5.47
C HIS A 54 0.71 4.86 4.37
N THR A 55 0.17 5.18 3.19
CA THR A 55 0.54 6.50 2.68
C THR A 55 0.25 7.45 3.83
N LYS A 56 1.30 7.93 4.53
CA LYS A 56 1.23 8.97 5.56
C LYS A 56 0.75 10.25 4.87
N ILE A 57 -0.51 10.25 4.47
CA ILE A 57 -1.25 11.46 4.18
C ILE A 57 -1.31 12.12 5.54
N GLU A 58 -0.46 13.10 5.75
CA GLU A 58 -0.50 13.93 6.93
C GLU A 58 -1.79 14.73 6.85
N LEU A 59 -2.89 14.11 7.27
CA LEU A 59 -4.23 14.69 7.21
C LEU A 59 -4.26 16.03 7.96
N LYS A 60 -3.43 16.17 8.99
CA LYS A 60 -3.17 17.42 9.73
C LYS A 60 -2.60 18.55 8.87
N LYS A 61 -1.94 18.27 7.74
CA LYS A 61 -1.50 19.27 6.76
C LYS A 61 -2.59 19.64 5.77
N LEU A 62 -3.58 18.77 5.56
CA LEU A 62 -4.63 18.93 4.56
C LEU A 62 -5.92 19.52 5.13
N LEU A 63 -6.16 19.31 6.42
CA LEU A 63 -7.31 19.83 7.13
C LEU A 63 -6.88 20.83 8.21
N PRO A 64 -7.66 21.91 8.40
CA PRO A 64 -7.48 22.76 9.57
C PRO A 64 -7.75 21.97 10.85
N THR A 65 -7.08 22.35 11.93
CA THR A 65 -7.40 21.83 13.27
C THR A 65 -8.82 22.23 13.63
N PHE A 66 -9.66 21.26 13.97
CA PHE A 66 -11.04 21.51 14.39
C PHE A 66 -11.09 21.98 15.85
N ASN A 67 -11.75 23.10 16.11
CA ASN A 67 -12.09 23.60 17.43
C ASN A 67 -13.62 23.50 17.65
N PRO A 68 -14.10 22.61 18.54
CA PRO A 68 -15.53 22.40 18.76
C PRO A 68 -16.26 23.61 19.36
N GLU A 69 -15.54 24.59 19.94
CA GLU A 69 -16.15 25.78 20.54
C GLU A 69 -16.44 26.90 19.52
N VAL A 70 -15.73 26.91 18.39
CA VAL A 70 -15.72 28.04 17.45
C VAL A 70 -16.02 27.60 16.01
N ASP A 71 -15.57 26.41 15.62
CA ASP A 71 -15.68 25.95 14.25
C ASP A 71 -17.02 25.28 13.96
N ASN A 72 -17.52 25.51 12.75
CA ASN A 72 -18.74 24.86 12.27
C ASN A 72 -18.45 23.42 11.83
N MET A 73 -19.15 22.46 12.42
CA MET A 73 -18.98 21.02 12.16
C MET A 73 -19.31 20.66 10.70
N ASP A 74 -20.40 21.18 10.14
CA ASP A 74 -20.81 20.87 8.76
C ASP A 74 -19.77 21.34 7.75
N LEU A 75 -19.18 22.51 7.97
CA LEU A 75 -18.10 23.04 7.15
C LEU A 75 -16.84 22.17 7.25
N PHE A 76 -16.49 21.72 8.45
CA PHE A 76 -15.36 20.81 8.65
C PHE A 76 -15.57 19.48 7.92
N LEU A 77 -16.75 18.87 8.03
CA LEU A 77 -17.09 17.63 7.34
C LEU A 77 -17.10 17.79 5.82
N THR A 78 -17.61 18.91 5.30
CA THR A 78 -17.57 19.22 3.86
C THR A 78 -16.13 19.33 3.36
N LEU A 79 -15.25 19.99 4.13
CA LEU A 79 -13.84 20.09 3.79
C LEU A 79 -13.15 18.71 3.84
N PHE A 80 -13.43 17.92 4.87
CA PHE A 80 -12.96 16.55 5.03
C PHE A 80 -13.32 15.69 3.81
N GLU A 81 -14.60 15.64 3.43
CA GLU A 81 -15.10 14.87 2.30
C GLU A 81 -14.42 15.29 0.99
N ARG A 82 -14.27 16.60 0.77
CA ARG A 82 -13.57 17.12 -0.41
C ARG A 82 -12.12 16.66 -0.47
N GLN A 83 -11.40 16.66 0.66
CA GLN A 83 -10.01 16.18 0.69
C GLN A 83 -9.93 14.68 0.42
N MET A 84 -10.83 13.88 1.00
CA MET A 84 -10.88 12.43 0.78
C MET A 84 -11.13 12.10 -0.70
N LYS A 85 -12.08 12.80 -1.34
CA LYS A 85 -12.35 12.68 -2.78
C LYS A 85 -11.17 13.13 -3.64
N LEU A 86 -10.48 14.21 -3.27
CA LEU A 86 -9.32 14.71 -4.02
C LEU A 86 -8.14 13.74 -3.98
N LEU A 87 -8.01 12.99 -2.89
CA LEU A 87 -6.99 11.95 -2.71
C LEU A 87 -7.40 10.58 -3.29
N ASP A 88 -8.61 10.48 -3.84
CA ASP A 88 -9.20 9.22 -4.34
C ASP A 88 -9.15 8.10 -3.29
N LEU A 89 -9.41 8.46 -2.03
CA LEU A 89 -9.40 7.51 -0.91
C LEU A 89 -10.71 6.72 -0.85
N SER A 90 -10.58 5.41 -0.67
CA SER A 90 -11.72 4.50 -0.52
C SER A 90 -12.55 4.84 0.72
N GLU A 91 -13.88 4.79 0.59
CA GLU A 91 -14.85 5.21 1.62
C GLU A 91 -14.73 4.42 2.94
N ASP A 92 -14.27 3.16 2.88
CA ASP A 92 -14.01 2.33 4.06
C ASP A 92 -12.93 2.92 4.98
N LEU A 93 -12.10 3.82 4.47
CA LEU A 93 -11.07 4.50 5.24
C LEU A 93 -11.53 5.85 5.82
N TRP A 94 -12.67 6.40 5.39
CA TRP A 94 -13.06 7.76 5.76
C TRP A 94 -13.36 7.89 7.26
N VAL A 95 -14.08 6.93 7.84
CA VAL A 95 -14.42 6.94 9.27
C VAL A 95 -13.17 6.94 10.17
N PRO A 96 -12.20 6.01 10.02
CA PRO A 96 -11.01 6.03 10.88
C PRO A 96 -10.15 7.30 10.67
N TYR A 97 -10.10 7.86 9.45
CA TYR A 97 -9.43 9.14 9.21
C TYR A 97 -10.14 10.32 9.87
N LEU A 98 -11.48 10.35 9.84
CA LEU A 98 -12.27 11.39 10.49
C LEU A 98 -12.04 11.36 12.01
N ILE A 99 -12.13 10.19 12.63
CA ILE A 99 -11.88 10.01 14.07
C ILE A 99 -10.47 10.49 14.45
N GLY A 100 -9.46 10.18 13.63
CA GLY A 100 -8.08 10.63 13.85
C GLY A 100 -7.83 12.12 13.63
N SER A 101 -8.77 12.83 12.98
CA SER A 101 -8.68 14.27 12.71
C SER A 101 -9.35 15.13 13.80
N LEU A 102 -10.25 14.54 14.59
CA LEU A 102 -11.00 15.24 15.62
C LEU A 102 -10.23 15.33 16.94
N PRO A 103 -10.44 16.39 17.75
CA PRO A 103 -9.92 16.47 19.11
C PRO A 103 -10.42 15.31 19.98
N SER A 104 -9.59 14.92 20.95
CA SER A 104 -9.89 13.78 21.85
C SER A 104 -11.24 13.92 22.56
N ASP A 105 -11.66 15.14 22.88
CA ASP A 105 -12.93 15.40 23.56
C ASP A 105 -14.11 14.96 22.69
N VAL A 106 -14.08 15.28 21.40
CA VAL A 106 -15.12 14.88 20.42
C VAL A 106 -15.06 13.37 20.17
N THR A 107 -13.86 12.82 19.99
CA THR A 107 -13.67 11.37 19.77
C THR A 107 -14.19 10.54 20.94
N SER A 108 -14.02 11.02 22.18
CA SER A 108 -14.53 10.34 23.38
C SER A 108 -16.05 10.34 23.48
N LEU A 109 -16.71 11.37 22.93
CA LEU A 109 -18.18 11.45 22.86
C LEU A 109 -18.72 10.48 21.81
N ILE A 110 -18.08 10.42 20.64
CA ILE A 110 -18.43 9.48 19.56
C ILE A 110 -18.29 8.03 20.04
N ALA A 111 -17.22 7.71 20.78
CA ALA A 111 -17.00 6.36 21.31
C ALA A 111 -18.03 5.92 22.38
N ARG A 112 -18.76 6.87 22.97
CA ARG A 112 -19.82 6.60 23.98
C ARG A 112 -21.22 6.51 23.38
N GLU A 113 -21.42 6.95 22.15
CA GLU A 113 -22.71 6.89 21.47
C GLU A 113 -22.89 5.49 20.81
N PRO A 114 -23.97 4.76 21.10
CA PRO A 114 -24.27 3.49 20.44
C PRO A 114 -24.65 3.72 18.97
N GLU A 115 -24.25 2.80 18.07
CA GLU A 115 -24.52 2.86 16.62
C GLU A 115 -26.02 2.99 16.27
N GLU A 116 -26.91 2.68 17.22
CA GLU A 116 -28.36 2.63 17.05
C GLU A 116 -29.05 4.00 16.92
N LYS A 117 -28.35 5.11 17.20
CA LYS A 117 -28.94 6.46 17.25
C LYS A 117 -28.89 7.25 15.93
N CYS A 118 -28.28 6.70 14.88
CA CYS A 118 -28.16 7.35 13.56
C CYS A 118 -29.34 7.09 12.61
N ARG A 119 -30.52 6.75 13.12
CA ARG A 119 -31.73 6.53 12.31
C ARG A 119 -32.84 7.46 12.76
N ASP A 120 -32.89 8.65 12.17
CA ASP A 120 -34.09 9.51 12.09
C ASP A 120 -34.15 10.15 10.70
#